data_AF-A0AB34JCD0-F1
#
_entry.id   AF-A0AB34JCD0-F1
#
_cell.length_a   1.000
_cell.length_b   1.000
_cell.length_c   1.000
_cell.angle_alpha   90.00
_cell.angle_beta   90.00
_cell.angle_gamma   90.00
#
_symmetry.space_group_name_H-M   'P 1'
#
loop_
_entity.id
_entity.type
_entity.pdbx_description
1 polymer ?
#
loop_
_entity_poly.entity_id
_entity_poly.type
_entity_poly.pdbx_seq_one_letter_code
_entity_poly.pdbx_strand_id
1 'polypeptide(L)'
;MASDNGYSFVCEGDGAGRSIVDVLKATGHHGTFLALMRRYDPDGLDILANAALADKTVWAPTDAAFAALGDALTSLSDAEVKAVLGYHISPPRRSPTGAYPIVTPQLLLDAGEMEHRTRTGVLTNSDQRTRTTSDQGVLRIEGKTIQSTAWRAEAGSVFAIDGVIMDVTPPPALKWLWNRLIRIVLYEDIRFVIYATVPSVAIGMLIAFCFF
;
A
#
# COMPACT_ATOMS: atom_id res chain seq x y z
N MET A 1 11.59 2.89 22.40
CA MET A 1 12.59 1.89 22.82
C MET A 1 13.28 1.36 21.57
N ALA A 2 14.53 1.77 21.36
CA ALA A 2 15.38 1.23 20.29
C ALA A 2 15.62 -0.27 20.55
N SER A 3 15.51 -1.10 19.52
CA SER A 3 15.80 -2.53 19.63
C SER A 3 17.30 -2.75 19.37
N ASP A 4 17.91 -3.72 20.07
CA ASP A 4 19.37 -4.03 20.15
C ASP A 4 20.01 -4.52 18.83
N ASN A 5 19.35 -4.27 17.71
CA ASN A 5 19.57 -4.80 16.38
C ASN A 5 19.69 -3.67 15.34
N GLY A 6 19.97 -2.44 15.80
CA GLY A 6 20.22 -1.29 14.93
C GLY A 6 18.97 -0.67 14.30
N TYR A 7 17.79 -1.23 14.54
CA TYR A 7 16.50 -0.68 14.10
C TYR A 7 15.76 -0.02 15.26
N SER A 8 15.11 1.11 14.99
CA SER A 8 14.25 1.82 15.93
C SER A 8 12.82 1.77 15.44
N PHE A 9 11.92 1.25 16.26
CA PHE A 9 10.49 1.36 16.01
C PHE A 9 9.90 2.47 16.88
N VAL A 10 9.77 3.65 16.27
CA VAL A 10 9.33 4.87 16.96
C VAL A 10 7.82 4.81 17.13
N CYS A 11 7.41 4.84 18.40
CA CYS A 11 6.02 4.96 18.82
C CYS A 11 5.77 6.27 19.62
N GLU A 12 6.81 7.09 19.82
CA GLU A 12 6.80 8.25 20.73
C GLU A 12 6.07 9.48 20.15
N GLY A 13 5.37 10.21 21.02
CA GLY A 13 4.31 11.16 20.65
C GLY A 13 2.98 10.49 20.29
N ASP A 14 2.83 9.21 20.69
CA ASP A 14 1.64 8.38 20.54
C ASP A 14 1.10 8.41 19.12
N GLY A 15 1.89 7.89 18.17
CA GLY A 15 1.37 7.50 16.84
C GLY A 15 0.10 6.62 16.90
N ALA A 16 -0.30 6.14 18.08
CA ALA A 16 -1.65 5.76 18.45
C ALA A 16 -2.64 6.95 18.31
N GLY A 17 -3.26 7.09 17.14
CA GLY A 17 -4.22 8.15 16.84
C GLY A 17 -3.92 8.92 15.55
N ARG A 18 -2.70 8.75 15.00
CA ARG A 18 -2.27 9.46 13.79
C ARG A 18 -2.44 8.59 12.57
N SER A 19 -2.91 9.23 11.50
CA SER A 19 -2.96 8.62 10.18
C SER A 19 -1.55 8.39 9.63
N ILE A 20 -1.42 7.48 8.66
CA ILE A 20 -0.13 7.24 7.99
C ILE A 20 0.36 8.51 7.31
N VAL A 21 -0.54 9.34 6.78
CA VAL A 21 -0.20 10.63 6.16
C VAL A 21 0.41 11.58 7.18
N ASP A 22 -0.10 11.64 8.41
CA ASP A 22 0.44 12.52 9.45
C ASP A 22 1.80 12.05 9.95
N VAL A 23 2.01 10.73 10.03
CA VAL A 23 3.32 10.15 10.32
C VAL A 23 4.31 10.54 9.22
N LEU A 24 3.97 10.33 7.94
CA LEU A 24 4.84 10.68 6.81
C LEU A 24 5.19 12.17 6.77
N LYS A 25 4.23 13.07 7.05
CA LYS A 25 4.50 14.51 7.17
C LYS A 25 5.46 14.83 8.31
N ALA A 26 5.28 14.18 9.46
CA ALA A 26 6.11 14.41 10.64
C ALA A 26 7.57 13.96 10.42
N THR A 27 7.81 12.96 9.58
CA THR A 27 9.19 12.54 9.23
C THR A 27 9.94 13.55 8.36
N GLY A 28 9.24 14.40 7.59
CA GLY A 28 9.86 15.43 6.75
C GLY A 28 10.62 14.96 5.50
N HIS A 29 10.62 13.66 5.18
CA HIS A 29 11.44 13.10 4.09
C HIS A 29 10.63 12.39 2.98
N HIS A 30 9.30 12.52 2.99
CA HIS A 30 8.40 11.82 2.05
C HIS A 30 7.46 12.78 1.32
N GLY A 31 7.89 14.02 1.10
CA GLY A 31 7.05 15.06 0.48
C GLY A 31 6.65 14.71 -0.96
N THR A 32 7.60 14.18 -1.73
CA THR A 32 7.41 13.76 -3.12
C THR A 32 6.42 12.61 -3.23
N PHE A 33 6.56 11.60 -2.35
CA PHE A 33 5.63 10.47 -2.30
C PHE A 33 4.19 10.94 -2.07
N LEU A 34 3.98 11.80 -1.07
CA LEU A 34 2.66 12.37 -0.76
C LEU A 34 2.10 13.23 -1.91
N ALA A 35 2.95 14.00 -2.58
CA ALA A 35 2.55 14.82 -3.73
C ALA A 35 2.12 13.94 -4.92
N LEU A 36 2.87 12.87 -5.21
CA LEU A 36 2.53 11.91 -6.26
C LEU A 36 1.23 11.16 -5.93
N MET A 37 1.04 10.72 -4.69
CA MET A 37 -0.22 10.12 -4.25
C MET A 37 -1.39 11.08 -4.43
N ARG A 38 -1.26 12.34 -4.03
CA ARG A 38 -2.33 13.34 -4.22
C ARG A 38 -2.71 13.53 -5.69
N ARG A 39 -1.73 13.47 -6.60
CA ARG A 39 -1.94 13.69 -8.03
C ARG A 39 -2.51 12.47 -8.76
N TYR A 40 -1.97 11.28 -8.47
CA TYR A 40 -2.23 10.07 -9.27
C TYR A 40 -3.11 9.03 -8.54
N ASP A 41 -3.18 9.05 -7.21
CA ASP A 41 -4.01 8.14 -6.42
C ASP A 41 -4.67 8.80 -5.19
N PRO A 42 -5.57 9.79 -5.40
CA PRO A 42 -6.26 10.47 -4.30
C PRO A 42 -7.04 9.50 -3.41
N ASP A 43 -7.72 8.50 -3.98
CA ASP A 43 -8.40 7.44 -3.22
C ASP A 43 -7.45 6.69 -2.26
N GLY A 44 -6.19 6.49 -2.68
CA GLY A 44 -5.18 5.86 -1.84
C GLY A 44 -4.69 6.75 -0.73
N LEU A 45 -4.53 8.03 -1.03
CA LEU A 45 -4.17 9.02 -0.04
C LEU A 45 -5.27 9.13 1.03
N ASP A 46 -6.54 9.10 0.63
CA ASP A 46 -7.69 9.15 1.55
C ASP A 46 -7.74 7.93 2.48
N ILE A 47 -7.42 6.74 1.96
CA ILE A 47 -7.29 5.53 2.78
C ILE A 47 -6.16 5.67 3.80
N LEU A 48 -5.00 6.21 3.41
CA LEU A 48 -3.87 6.39 4.32
C LEU A 48 -4.09 7.54 5.33
N ALA A 49 -4.91 8.53 4.97
CA ALA A 49 -5.29 9.65 5.82
C ALA A 49 -6.35 9.26 6.87
N ASN A 50 -7.08 8.16 6.66
CA ASN A 50 -8.05 7.66 7.62
C ASN A 50 -7.39 6.72 8.62
N ALA A 51 -7.20 7.18 9.85
CA ALA A 51 -6.55 6.42 10.92
C ALA A 51 -7.33 5.14 11.32
N ALA A 52 -8.65 5.10 11.09
CA ALA A 52 -9.50 3.93 11.36
C ALA A 52 -9.44 2.84 10.26
N LEU A 53 -8.98 3.17 9.04
CA LEU A 53 -8.72 2.20 7.96
C LEU A 53 -7.27 1.67 7.99
N ALA A 54 -6.66 1.86 9.16
CA ALA A 54 -5.26 1.86 9.53
C ALA A 54 -4.40 0.64 9.22
N ASP A 55 -4.96 -0.51 8.87
CA ASP A 55 -4.28 -1.82 8.89
C ASP A 55 -3.28 -2.05 7.74
N LYS A 56 -2.53 -1.02 7.34
CA LYS A 56 -1.60 -1.02 6.20
C LYS A 56 -0.15 -0.96 6.65
N THR A 57 0.70 -1.59 5.85
CA THR A 57 2.15 -1.41 5.94
C THR A 57 2.58 -0.59 4.74
N VAL A 58 3.23 0.57 4.96
CA VAL A 58 3.65 1.47 3.90
C VAL A 58 5.17 1.50 3.81
N TRP A 59 5.66 1.17 2.64
CA TRP A 59 7.06 1.23 2.25
C TRP A 59 7.30 2.57 1.56
N ALA A 60 7.60 3.62 2.33
CA ALA A 60 7.65 4.98 1.82
C ALA A 60 9.05 5.31 1.27
N PRO A 61 9.20 5.54 -0.05
CA PRO A 61 10.48 6.02 -0.57
C PRO A 61 10.74 7.43 -0.06
N THR A 62 12.00 7.71 0.24
CA THR A 62 12.43 9.06 0.63
C THR A 62 12.50 10.00 -0.57
N ASP A 63 12.49 11.30 -0.33
CA ASP A 63 12.69 12.31 -1.37
C ASP A 63 14.05 12.12 -2.08
N ALA A 64 15.06 11.64 -1.36
CA ALA A 64 16.35 11.25 -1.95
C ALA A 64 16.24 10.04 -2.90
N ALA A 65 15.39 9.07 -2.59
CA ALA A 65 15.11 7.93 -3.46
C ALA A 65 14.46 8.37 -4.79
N PHE A 66 13.52 9.32 -4.72
CA PHE A 66 12.92 9.92 -5.92
C PHE A 66 13.92 10.74 -6.72
N ALA A 67 14.79 11.51 -6.06
CA ALA A 67 15.84 12.26 -6.72
C ALA A 67 16.84 11.33 -7.44
N ALA A 68 17.20 10.19 -6.83
CA ALA A 68 18.08 9.19 -7.42
C ALA A 68 17.44 8.45 -8.61
N LEU A 69 16.11 8.31 -8.60
CA LEU A 69 15.37 7.71 -9.72
C LEU A 69 15.35 8.62 -10.97
N GLY A 70 15.38 9.94 -10.77
CA GLY A 70 15.37 10.93 -11.86
C GLY A 70 14.11 10.87 -12.71
N ASP A 71 14.27 10.94 -14.03
CA ASP A 71 13.17 11.08 -14.98
C ASP A 71 12.41 9.76 -15.27
N ALA A 72 12.81 8.62 -14.69
CA ALA A 72 12.18 7.33 -14.98
C ALA A 72 10.68 7.27 -14.62
N LEU A 73 10.23 8.10 -13.67
CA LEU A 73 8.80 8.27 -13.36
C LEU A 73 8.06 9.07 -14.44
N THR A 74 8.73 10.01 -15.11
CA THR A 74 8.11 10.90 -16.10
C THR A 74 7.85 10.19 -17.44
N SER A 75 8.57 9.09 -17.71
CA SER A 75 8.32 8.24 -18.86
C SER A 75 7.13 7.28 -18.69
N LEU A 76 6.57 7.19 -17.48
CA LEU A 76 5.41 6.35 -17.19
C LEU A 76 4.10 7.09 -17.45
N SER A 77 3.07 6.33 -17.85
CA SER A 77 1.70 6.81 -17.87
C SER A 77 1.15 7.03 -16.46
N ASP A 78 0.14 7.89 -16.32
CA ASP A 78 -0.56 8.12 -15.05
C ASP A 78 -1.05 6.83 -14.38
N ALA A 79 -1.46 5.84 -15.17
CA ALA A 79 -1.91 4.54 -14.69
C ALA A 79 -0.77 3.69 -14.13
N GLU A 80 0.41 3.74 -14.76
CA GLU A 80 1.62 3.05 -14.29
C GLU A 80 2.16 3.73 -13.02
N VAL A 81 2.18 5.06 -12.96
CA VAL A 81 2.55 5.80 -11.74
C VAL A 81 1.62 5.42 -10.59
N LYS A 82 0.31 5.35 -10.83
CA LYS A 82 -0.65 4.87 -9.83
C LYS A 82 -0.35 3.44 -9.37
N ALA A 83 -0.01 2.54 -10.30
CA ALA A 83 0.32 1.16 -9.95
C ALA A 83 1.59 1.07 -9.08
N VAL A 84 2.61 1.86 -9.43
CA VAL A 84 3.85 2.03 -8.64
C VAL A 84 3.53 2.51 -7.23
N LEU A 85 2.75 3.59 -7.08
CA LEU A 85 2.38 4.11 -5.75
C LEU A 85 1.57 3.08 -4.93
N GLY A 86 0.68 2.33 -5.57
CA GLY A 86 -0.09 1.26 -4.93
C GLY A 86 0.77 0.05 -4.51
N TYR A 87 1.90 -0.18 -5.16
CA TYR A 87 2.83 -1.27 -4.84
C TYR A 87 3.58 -1.04 -3.53
N HIS A 88 3.80 0.23 -3.17
CA HIS A 88 4.41 0.65 -1.90
C HIS A 88 3.48 0.51 -0.68
N ILE A 89 2.23 0.11 -0.89
CA ILE A 89 1.24 -0.06 0.17
C ILE A 89 0.89 -1.53 0.26
N SER A 90 1.18 -2.17 1.38
CA SER A 90 0.75 -3.55 1.66
C SER A 90 -0.51 -3.55 2.53
N PRO A 91 -1.51 -4.39 2.21
CA PRO A 91 -2.69 -4.60 3.02
C PRO A 91 -2.31 -5.29 4.35
N PRO A 92 -3.26 -5.37 5.30
CA PRO A 92 -3.04 -6.07 6.56
C PRO A 92 -2.58 -7.51 6.36
N ARG A 93 -1.68 -7.98 7.23
CA ARG A 93 -1.37 -9.40 7.33
C ARG A 93 -2.42 -10.10 8.19
N ARG A 94 -3.21 -11.01 7.59
CA ARG A 94 -4.08 -11.91 8.35
C ARG A 94 -3.24 -12.94 9.08
N SER A 95 -3.35 -13.00 10.41
CA SER A 95 -2.90 -14.16 11.18
C SER A 95 -3.97 -15.28 11.09
N PRO A 96 -3.60 -16.56 10.95
CA PRO A 96 -4.54 -17.68 11.03
C PRO A 96 -5.20 -17.80 12.42
N THR A 97 -4.52 -17.33 13.46
CA THR A 97 -4.96 -17.34 14.85
C THR A 97 -4.56 -16.03 15.53
N GLY A 98 -5.50 -15.35 16.19
CA GLY A 98 -5.25 -14.11 16.94
C GLY A 98 -5.40 -12.80 16.15
N ALA A 99 -5.05 -11.69 16.80
CA ALA A 99 -5.12 -10.34 16.23
C ALA A 99 -4.12 -10.15 15.07
N TYR A 100 -4.40 -9.19 14.19
CA TYR A 100 -3.51 -8.81 13.10
C TYR A 100 -2.16 -8.33 13.66
N PRO A 101 -1.02 -8.97 13.34
CA PRO A 101 0.28 -8.48 13.78
C PRO A 101 0.62 -7.20 13.01
N ILE A 102 0.97 -6.14 13.74
CA ILE A 102 1.64 -4.97 13.14
C ILE A 102 3.02 -5.44 12.67
N VAL A 103 3.38 -5.09 11.43
CA VAL A 103 4.73 -5.35 10.92
C VAL A 103 5.71 -4.43 11.63
N THR A 104 6.66 -5.02 12.36
CA THR A 104 7.74 -4.28 13.04
C THR A 104 9.08 -4.68 12.44
N PRO A 105 10.13 -3.83 12.55
CA PRO A 105 11.48 -4.21 12.14
C PRO A 105 11.94 -5.53 12.78
N GLN A 106 11.64 -5.74 14.07
CA GLN A 106 11.96 -6.98 14.77
C GLN A 106 11.29 -8.19 14.11
N LEU A 107 10.00 -8.09 13.79
CA LEU A 107 9.28 -9.17 13.11
C LEU A 107 9.95 -9.51 11.78
N LEU A 108 10.33 -8.49 10.99
CA LEU A 108 11.03 -8.67 9.71
C LEU A 108 12.39 -9.37 9.88
N LEU A 109 13.15 -8.98 10.91
CA LEU A 109 14.45 -9.59 11.22
C LEU A 109 14.30 -11.05 11.67
N ASP A 110 13.34 -11.34 12.56
CA ASP A 110 13.12 -12.67 13.13
C ASP A 110 12.68 -13.69 12.07
N ALA A 111 11.88 -13.26 11.10
CA ALA A 111 11.44 -14.16 10.03
C ALA A 111 12.51 -14.41 8.97
N GLY A 112 13.53 -13.55 8.86
CA GLY A 112 14.57 -13.62 7.83
C GLY A 112 14.06 -13.25 6.43
N GLU A 113 13.00 -13.88 5.96
CA GLU A 113 12.32 -13.58 4.71
C GLU A 113 10.81 -13.55 4.92
N MET A 114 10.14 -12.55 4.32
CA MET A 114 8.68 -12.45 4.38
C MET A 114 8.08 -11.89 3.10
N GLU A 115 7.02 -12.53 2.62
CA GLU A 115 6.18 -12.00 1.56
C GLU A 115 5.02 -11.17 2.12
N HIS A 116 4.72 -10.07 1.46
CA HIS A 116 3.62 -9.16 1.74
C HIS A 116 2.80 -9.03 0.46
N ARG A 117 1.47 -9.07 0.55
CA ARG A 117 0.65 -8.69 -0.61
C ARG A 117 0.80 -7.19 -0.88
N THR A 118 0.47 -6.76 -2.08
CA THR A 118 0.40 -5.33 -2.42
C THR A 118 -1.05 -4.87 -2.50
N ARG A 119 -1.29 -3.58 -2.27
CA ARG A 119 -2.61 -2.95 -2.43
C ARG A 119 -3.03 -3.00 -3.88
N THR A 120 -2.09 -2.82 -4.81
CA THR A 120 -2.35 -3.08 -6.24
C THR A 120 -2.87 -4.50 -6.45
N GLY A 121 -2.26 -5.51 -5.84
CA GLY A 121 -2.75 -6.89 -5.88
C GLY A 121 -4.19 -7.05 -5.39
N VAL A 122 -4.56 -6.40 -4.29
CA VAL A 122 -5.95 -6.43 -3.77
C VAL A 122 -6.92 -5.68 -4.69
N LEU A 123 -6.57 -4.49 -5.16
CA LEU A 123 -7.42 -3.67 -6.03
C LEU A 123 -7.60 -4.28 -7.41
N THR A 124 -6.64 -5.07 -7.86
CA THR A 124 -6.62 -5.67 -9.20
C THR A 124 -6.90 -7.17 -9.18
N ASN A 125 -7.16 -7.78 -8.02
CA ASN A 125 -7.21 -9.24 -7.86
C ASN A 125 -6.00 -9.93 -8.53
N SER A 126 -4.81 -9.36 -8.36
CA SER A 126 -3.55 -9.86 -8.88
C SER A 126 -2.72 -10.41 -7.72
N ASP A 127 -1.97 -11.50 -7.93
CA ASP A 127 -1.11 -12.09 -6.88
C ASP A 127 0.23 -11.35 -6.77
N GLN A 128 0.20 -10.02 -6.88
CA GLN A 128 1.38 -9.17 -6.76
C GLN A 128 1.82 -9.13 -5.31
N ARG A 129 3.06 -9.55 -5.07
CA ARG A 129 3.70 -9.64 -3.76
C ARG A 129 5.00 -8.88 -3.75
N THR A 130 5.27 -8.24 -2.63
CA THR A 130 6.57 -7.69 -2.27
C THR A 130 7.23 -8.59 -1.24
N ARG A 131 8.52 -8.82 -1.37
CA ARG A 131 9.32 -9.65 -0.47
C ARG A 131 10.29 -8.78 0.31
N THR A 132 10.25 -8.93 1.64
CA THR A 132 11.28 -8.42 2.53
C THR A 132 12.29 -9.51 2.84
N THR A 133 13.58 -9.17 2.85
CA THR A 133 14.67 -10.06 3.25
C THR A 133 15.54 -9.38 4.30
N SER A 134 16.12 -10.18 5.17
CA SER A 134 17.13 -9.79 6.16
C SER A 134 18.43 -10.45 5.76
N ASP A 135 19.44 -9.63 5.45
CA ASP A 135 20.78 -10.11 5.08
C ASP A 135 21.80 -9.41 5.98
N GLN A 136 22.49 -10.20 6.79
CA GLN A 136 23.43 -9.71 7.82
C GLN A 136 22.84 -8.64 8.75
N GLY A 137 21.54 -8.73 9.04
CA GLY A 137 20.83 -7.77 9.88
C GLY A 137 20.37 -6.51 9.15
N VAL A 138 20.61 -6.37 7.84
CA VAL A 138 20.08 -5.28 7.02
C VAL A 138 18.78 -5.75 6.36
N LEU A 139 17.70 -5.05 6.66
CA LEU A 139 16.39 -5.27 6.05
C LEU A 139 16.33 -4.66 4.65
N ARG A 140 15.82 -5.44 3.70
CA ARG A 140 15.57 -5.01 2.32
C ARG A 140 14.16 -5.39 1.87
N ILE A 141 13.58 -4.64 0.96
CA ILE A 141 12.33 -4.95 0.25
C ILE A 141 12.56 -4.82 -1.25
N GLU A 142 12.30 -5.89 -2.01
CA GLU A 142 12.59 -5.92 -3.46
C GLU A 142 14.02 -5.43 -3.80
N GLY A 143 14.99 -5.79 -2.95
CA GLY A 143 16.38 -5.35 -3.06
C GLY A 143 16.66 -3.89 -2.66
N LYS A 144 15.65 -3.09 -2.28
CA LYS A 144 15.82 -1.73 -1.72
C LYS A 144 16.03 -1.80 -0.22
N THR A 145 16.90 -0.95 0.32
CA THR A 145 17.21 -0.96 1.76
C THR A 145 16.09 -0.30 2.55
N ILE A 146 15.64 -0.97 3.61
CA ILE A 146 14.75 -0.39 4.62
C ILE A 146 15.63 0.34 5.63
N GLN A 147 15.33 1.63 5.83
CA GLN A 147 16.04 2.46 6.79
C GLN A 147 15.89 1.92 8.21
N SER A 148 16.88 2.21 9.05
CA SER A 148 16.91 1.76 10.45
C SER A 148 15.73 2.28 11.28
N THR A 149 15.09 3.38 10.87
CA THR A 149 13.94 3.93 11.58
C THR A 149 12.64 3.54 10.88
N ALA A 150 11.72 2.98 11.65
CA ALA A 150 10.35 2.73 11.25
C ALA A 150 9.41 3.36 12.28
N TRP A 151 8.20 3.70 11.85
CA TRP A 151 7.23 4.43 12.66
C TRP A 151 5.94 3.64 12.80
N ARG A 152 5.36 3.70 13.99
CA ARG A 152 4.02 3.18 14.26
C ARG A 152 2.97 4.23 13.91
N ALA A 153 1.99 3.84 13.11
CA ALA A 153 0.73 4.58 12.93
C ALA A 153 -0.40 3.90 13.74
N GLU A 154 -1.57 4.52 13.82
CA GLU A 154 -2.65 4.04 14.71
C GLU A 154 -3.00 2.57 14.46
N ALA A 155 -3.12 2.17 13.20
CA ALA A 155 -3.34 0.77 12.87
C ALA A 155 -2.32 0.19 11.90
N GLY A 156 -1.19 0.86 11.67
CA GLY A 156 -0.24 0.46 10.63
C GLY A 156 1.23 0.69 10.98
N SER A 157 2.08 0.44 10.00
CA SER A 157 3.52 0.67 10.09
C SER A 157 4.04 1.39 8.86
N VAL A 158 4.99 2.28 9.08
CA VAL A 158 5.67 3.05 8.03
C VAL A 158 7.15 2.72 8.07
N PHE A 159 7.67 2.29 6.93
CA PHE A 159 9.09 1.98 6.73
C PHE A 159 9.63 2.92 5.66
N ALA A 160 10.65 3.71 5.99
CA ALA A 160 11.34 4.49 4.98
C ALA A 160 12.27 3.57 4.17
N ILE A 161 12.30 3.76 2.86
CA ILE A 161 13.17 3.02 1.94
C ILE A 161 14.04 3.96 1.09
N ASP A 162 15.21 3.47 0.70
CA ASP A 162 16.22 4.22 -0.06
C ASP A 162 16.00 4.20 -1.59
N GLY A 163 14.98 3.48 -2.07
CA GLY A 163 14.70 3.35 -3.49
C GLY A 163 13.20 3.27 -3.77
N VAL A 164 12.81 3.68 -4.98
CA VAL A 164 11.44 3.50 -5.48
C VAL A 164 11.34 2.11 -6.12
N ILE A 165 10.30 1.36 -5.76
CA ILE A 165 10.04 0.05 -6.35
C ILE A 165 9.24 0.23 -7.65
N MET A 166 9.89 -0.01 -8.78
CA MET A 166 9.35 0.23 -10.13
C MET A 166 8.98 -1.05 -10.88
N ASP A 167 9.39 -2.23 -10.40
CA ASP A 167 9.05 -3.52 -11.01
C ASP A 167 7.62 -3.91 -10.64
N VAL A 168 6.68 -3.17 -11.22
CA VAL A 168 5.25 -3.38 -11.03
C VAL A 168 4.70 -3.88 -12.34
N THR A 169 4.11 -5.07 -12.34
CA THR A 169 3.37 -5.54 -13.51
C THR A 169 2.03 -4.80 -13.52
N PRO A 170 1.78 -3.84 -14.44
CA PRO A 170 0.49 -3.17 -14.47
C PRO A 170 -0.61 -4.18 -14.79
N PRO A 171 -1.81 -4.04 -14.22
CA PRO A 171 -2.93 -4.90 -14.61
C PRO A 171 -3.22 -4.70 -16.11
N PRO A 172 -3.62 -5.76 -16.83
CA PRO A 172 -4.11 -5.61 -18.20
C PRO A 172 -5.20 -4.52 -18.25
N ALA A 173 -5.13 -3.60 -19.22
CA ALA A 173 -6.02 -2.44 -19.32
C ALA A 173 -7.53 -2.82 -19.23
N LEU A 174 -7.88 -4.00 -19.72
CA LEU A 174 -9.23 -4.56 -19.64
C LEU A 174 -9.68 -4.77 -18.18
N LYS A 175 -8.81 -5.26 -17.29
CA LYS A 175 -9.10 -5.52 -15.87
C LYS A 175 -9.31 -4.23 -15.07
N TRP A 176 -8.60 -3.16 -15.43
CA TRP A 176 -8.83 -1.82 -14.89
C TRP A 176 -10.24 -1.30 -15.23
N LEU A 177 -10.68 -1.47 -16.48
CA LEU A 177 -12.00 -1.05 -16.94
C LEU A 177 -13.12 -1.82 -16.21
N TRP A 178 -12.93 -3.12 -16.01
CA TRP A 178 -13.85 -3.97 -15.24
C TRP A 178 -13.94 -3.56 -13.77
N ASN A 179 -12.83 -3.26 -13.09
CA ASN A 179 -12.88 -2.84 -11.69
C ASN A 179 -13.49 -1.44 -11.51
N ARG A 180 -13.31 -0.54 -12.48
CA ARG A 180 -14.02 0.75 -12.55
C ARG A 180 -15.53 0.53 -12.67
N LEU A 181 -15.97 -0.36 -13.56
CA LEU A 181 -17.38 -0.72 -13.73
C LEU A 181 -17.97 -1.35 -12.47
N ILE A 182 -17.25 -2.28 -11.83
CA ILE A 182 -17.68 -2.92 -10.57
C ILE A 182 -17.85 -1.89 -9.46
N ARG A 183 -16.93 -0.91 -9.32
CA ARG A 183 -17.09 0.19 -8.35
C ARG A 183 -18.32 1.06 -8.64
N ILE A 184 -18.56 1.40 -9.90
CA ILE A 184 -19.74 2.18 -10.32
C ILE A 184 -21.04 1.42 -10.02
N VAL A 185 -21.04 0.09 -10.17
CA VAL A 185 -22.20 -0.76 -9.95
C VAL A 185 -22.44 -1.08 -8.47
N LEU A 186 -21.38 -1.24 -7.65
CA LEU A 186 -21.49 -1.80 -6.30
C LEU A 186 -21.31 -0.81 -5.14
N TYR A 187 -20.75 0.40 -5.33
CA TYR A 187 -20.52 1.33 -4.22
C TYR A 187 -21.05 2.75 -4.47
N GLU A 188 -22.06 3.08 -3.65
CA GLU A 188 -22.61 4.39 -3.20
C GLU A 188 -22.33 5.61 -4.09
N ASP A 189 -23.10 5.84 -5.16
CA ASP A 189 -24.00 7.02 -5.18
C ASP A 189 -25.17 6.90 -6.19
N ILE A 190 -25.37 5.74 -6.84
CA ILE A 190 -26.32 5.58 -7.96
C ILE A 190 -27.41 4.54 -7.67
N ARG A 191 -27.59 4.13 -6.40
CA ARG A 191 -28.59 3.11 -6.00
C ARG A 191 -30.01 3.43 -6.50
N PHE A 192 -30.35 4.70 -6.72
CA PHE A 192 -31.70 5.10 -7.13
C PHE A 192 -32.02 4.89 -8.62
N VAL A 193 -31.05 4.84 -9.53
CA VAL A 193 -31.33 4.84 -10.99
C VAL A 193 -31.45 3.41 -11.56
N ILE A 194 -30.67 2.46 -11.04
CA ILE A 194 -30.57 1.12 -11.63
C ILE A 194 -31.74 0.21 -11.19
N TYR A 195 -32.21 0.31 -9.94
CA TYR A 195 -33.34 -0.50 -9.46
C TYR A 195 -34.68 -0.20 -10.16
N ALA A 196 -34.79 0.95 -10.84
CA ALA A 196 -36.01 1.33 -11.55
C ALA A 196 -36.05 0.89 -13.04
N THR A 197 -34.93 0.45 -13.62
CA THR A 197 -34.83 0.28 -15.09
C THR A 197 -34.27 -1.05 -15.58
N VAL A 198 -33.72 -1.92 -14.71
CA VAL A 198 -33.13 -3.20 -15.16
C VAL A 198 -33.79 -4.39 -14.46
N PRO A 199 -34.48 -5.30 -15.19
CA PRO A 199 -35.13 -6.46 -14.58
C PRO A 199 -34.10 -7.46 -14.03
N SER A 200 -34.42 -8.02 -12.87
CA SER A 200 -33.56 -8.74 -11.92
C SER A 200 -32.81 -9.97 -12.45
N VAL A 201 -33.05 -10.39 -13.69
CA VAL A 201 -32.44 -11.59 -14.29
C VAL A 201 -31.02 -11.32 -14.81
N ALA A 202 -30.71 -10.08 -15.21
CA ALA A 202 -29.36 -9.73 -15.71
C ALA A 202 -28.30 -9.66 -14.59
N ILE A 203 -28.73 -9.42 -13.35
CA ILE A 203 -27.85 -9.30 -12.18
C ILE A 203 -27.33 -10.69 -11.76
N GLY A 204 -28.14 -11.75 -11.90
CA GLY A 204 -27.74 -13.11 -11.56
C GLY A 204 -26.61 -13.66 -12.44
N MET A 205 -26.59 -13.29 -13.73
CA MET A 205 -25.56 -13.75 -14.68
C MET A 205 -24.19 -13.09 -14.43
N LEU A 206 -24.18 -11.88 -13.86
CA LEU A 206 -22.96 -11.15 -13.48
C LEU A 206 -22.30 -11.73 -12.22
N ILE A 207 -23.07 -12.31 -11.30
CA ILE A 207 -22.55 -12.92 -10.07
C ILE A 207 -22.01 -14.33 -10.34
N ALA A 208 -22.58 -15.06 -11.31
CA ALA A 208 -22.13 -16.42 -11.65
C ALA A 208 -20.69 -16.47 -12.23
N PHE A 209 -20.23 -15.40 -12.87
CA PHE A 209 -18.84 -15.29 -13.35
C PHE A 209 -17.84 -14.93 -12.25
N CYS A 210 -18.31 -14.73 -11.01
CA CYS A 210 -17.50 -14.30 -9.87
C CYS A 210 -16.76 -15.46 -9.15
N PHE A 211 -16.87 -16.70 -9.66
CA PHE A 211 -16.32 -17.92 -9.04
C PHE A 211 -15.38 -18.75 -9.94
N PHE A 212 -14.87 -18.18 -11.04
CA PHE A 212 -13.82 -18.81 -11.85
C PHE A 212 -12.71 -17.82 -12.22
#